data_AF-A0AAD7BES9-F1
#
_entry.id   AF-A0AAD7BES9-F1
#
_cell.length_a   1.000
_cell.length_b   1.000
_cell.length_c   1.000
_cell.angle_alpha   90.00
_cell.angle_beta   90.00
_cell.angle_gamma   90.00
#
_symmetry.space_group_name_H-M   'P 1'
#
loop_
_entity.id
_entity.type
_entity.pdbx_description
1 polymer ?
#
loop_
_entity_poly.entity_id
_entity_poly.type
_entity_poly.pdbx_seq_one_letter_code
_entity_poly.pdbx_strand_id
1 'polypeptide(L)'
;MHSGKRARRPANDQMPATDKTFSELLVSAGLATDRVLLAKEVAGKLRIPDCKTTRGLKKCHGSFETVSAALDNVYTQSREYSGSQVAAADNLALAILSIYSDIGEDTILRKRIVSETRFLERSVALLASPWAREAAVRLLSRLSHQHSTEVLPTVARFTSSILDCAEPHLTELPFVEKAVCVLSHAVTSAIHAATPNPKVVAALPRVLKFMLSVVLLPASTSTSFDHFIAFCHQNAPQYPAPFFSNPDSIDFLVACARSPDIGTRICSQRALIDACAQLADSQKIEPPLEFAARARIFERLHPYSRGAESSFSTFLQRTKKLEALVNEWKTNLNCSHLKLGKELAGLILHYETTIRACIQPGAAGAQEFLRMLRVCEAAVRNAADETNKLEVTADILRLQRLTSEGDVCPCVYAQEALKRNPSAPFFHYILANFACGRDESITLVVYANKGLQCVDGMTDYMQQQLLYLTVSHSLRVVSRMAQGLPSSENLRLKEIDALTKTALANARIFLRVAPLDHQLMPSMTAFGTHIHLLRNGHMWKDETFQSNGKFFAHVREITRCSPLGVPPSKDCHAFDKILERMSSAWDTWGPAISRQPKRDYKAAASNSDVDTLHSLTS
;
A
#
# COMPACT_ATOMS: atom_id res chain seq x y z
N MET A 1 5.41 -45.53 -31.89
CA MET A 1 6.79 -46.02 -31.72
C MET A 1 7.72 -45.19 -32.61
N HIS A 2 8.36 -44.15 -32.06
CA HIS A 2 9.46 -43.43 -32.72
C HIS A 2 10.63 -43.40 -31.73
N SER A 3 11.59 -44.31 -31.92
CA SER A 3 12.79 -44.36 -31.08
C SER A 3 13.72 -43.21 -31.46
N GLY A 4 13.63 -42.11 -30.72
CA GLY A 4 14.59 -41.02 -30.81
C GLY A 4 15.98 -41.50 -30.39
N LYS A 5 16.92 -41.54 -31.34
CA LYS A 5 18.35 -41.75 -31.08
C LYS A 5 18.84 -40.67 -30.10
N ARG A 6 19.07 -41.02 -28.83
CA ARG A 6 19.84 -40.18 -27.89
C ARG A 6 21.27 -40.10 -28.42
N ALA A 7 21.62 -38.95 -28.99
CA ALA A 7 22.99 -38.63 -29.34
C ALA A 7 23.89 -38.79 -28.10
N ARG A 8 24.94 -39.61 -28.20
CA ARG A 8 25.99 -39.71 -27.18
C ARG A 8 26.58 -38.31 -26.98
N ARG A 9 26.41 -37.73 -25.79
CA ARG A 9 27.11 -36.50 -25.39
C ARG A 9 28.62 -36.78 -25.53
N PRO A 10 29.38 -35.95 -26.27
CA PRO A 10 30.83 -36.09 -26.30
C PRO A 10 31.37 -35.97 -24.87
N ALA A 11 32.35 -36.80 -24.52
CA ALA A 11 33.09 -36.67 -23.27
C ALA A 11 33.67 -35.25 -23.21
N ASN A 12 33.23 -34.49 -22.21
CA ASN A 12 33.56 -33.08 -22.08
C ASN A 12 34.98 -32.98 -21.50
N ASP A 13 35.99 -32.70 -22.35
CA ASP A 13 37.41 -32.50 -22.01
C ASP A 13 37.67 -31.19 -21.22
N GLN A 14 36.88 -30.93 -20.17
CA GLN A 14 37.15 -29.84 -19.23
C GLN A 14 37.89 -30.42 -18.03
N MET A 15 39.22 -30.27 -18.05
CA MET A 15 40.10 -30.64 -16.93
C MET A 15 39.80 -29.76 -15.70
N PRO A 16 39.80 -30.34 -14.48
CA PRO A 16 39.74 -29.56 -13.24
C PRO A 16 40.90 -28.57 -13.18
N ALA A 17 40.69 -27.41 -12.56
CA ALA A 17 41.74 -26.42 -12.36
C ALA A 17 42.91 -27.06 -11.59
N THR A 18 44.08 -27.10 -12.24
CA THR A 18 45.30 -27.64 -11.63
C THR A 18 45.89 -26.65 -10.65
N ASP A 19 46.73 -27.10 -9.70
CA ASP A 19 47.45 -26.21 -8.77
C ASP A 19 48.27 -25.12 -9.51
N LYS A 20 48.75 -25.45 -10.70
CA LYS A 20 49.39 -24.49 -11.61
C LYS A 20 48.42 -23.39 -12.06
N THR A 21 47.22 -23.77 -12.51
CA THR A 21 46.17 -22.82 -12.91
C THR A 21 45.80 -21.88 -11.77
N PHE A 22 45.65 -22.41 -10.56
CA PHE A 22 45.35 -21.61 -9.37
C PHE A 22 46.49 -20.62 -9.06
N SER A 23 47.73 -21.08 -9.05
CA SER A 23 48.90 -20.23 -8.78
C SER A 23 49.02 -19.09 -9.78
N GLU A 24 48.79 -19.35 -11.06
CA GLU A 24 48.77 -18.30 -12.08
C GLU A 24 47.63 -17.30 -11.86
N LEU A 25 46.43 -17.77 -11.53
CA LEU A 25 45.28 -16.89 -11.25
C LEU A 25 45.49 -16.04 -9.99
N LEU A 26 46.17 -16.59 -8.97
CA LEU A 26 46.50 -15.86 -7.75
C LEU A 26 47.48 -14.72 -8.04
N VAL A 27 48.50 -14.95 -8.88
CA VAL A 27 49.40 -13.89 -9.35
C VAL A 27 48.64 -12.82 -10.11
N SER A 28 47.78 -13.19 -11.06
CA SER A 28 46.94 -12.22 -11.79
C SER A 28 46.05 -11.41 -10.84
N ALA A 29 45.45 -12.06 -9.83
CA ALA A 29 44.60 -11.40 -8.85
C ALA A 29 45.37 -10.43 -7.92
N GLY A 30 46.65 -10.69 -7.67
CA GLY A 30 47.54 -9.80 -6.93
C GLY A 30 47.97 -8.56 -7.71
N LEU A 31 47.96 -8.63 -9.05
CA LEU A 31 48.34 -7.54 -9.95
C LEU A 31 47.14 -6.76 -10.51
N ALA A 32 45.93 -7.32 -10.40
CA ALA A 32 44.74 -6.75 -11.00
C ALA A 32 44.31 -5.45 -10.31
N THR A 33 44.27 -4.36 -11.10
CA THR A 33 43.69 -3.07 -10.69
C THR A 33 42.20 -2.98 -11.00
N ASP A 34 41.71 -3.79 -11.96
CA ASP A 34 40.31 -3.86 -12.36
C ASP A 34 39.75 -5.28 -12.19
N ARG A 35 38.74 -5.39 -11.33
CA ARG A 35 38.04 -6.65 -11.02
C ARG A 35 37.25 -7.20 -12.21
N VAL A 36 36.76 -6.35 -13.11
CA VAL A 36 36.05 -6.79 -14.32
C VAL A 36 37.01 -7.47 -15.28
N LEU A 37 38.23 -6.95 -15.42
CA LEU A 37 39.28 -7.59 -16.22
C LEU A 37 39.73 -8.90 -15.59
N LEU A 38 39.92 -8.94 -14.26
CA LEU A 38 40.25 -10.18 -13.56
C LEU A 38 39.17 -11.25 -13.75
N ALA A 39 37.89 -10.90 -13.63
CA ALA A 39 36.79 -11.84 -13.88
C ALA A 39 36.79 -12.38 -15.33
N LYS A 40 37.09 -11.54 -16.33
CA LYS A 40 37.25 -11.98 -17.72
C LYS A 40 38.45 -12.91 -17.90
N GLU A 41 39.57 -12.61 -17.27
CA GLU A 41 40.76 -13.46 -17.33
C GLU A 41 40.51 -14.82 -16.69
N VAL A 42 39.93 -14.84 -15.48
CA VAL A 42 39.51 -16.07 -14.78
C VAL A 42 38.56 -16.88 -15.66
N ALA A 43 37.53 -16.25 -16.23
CA ALA A 43 36.60 -16.91 -17.14
C ALA A 43 37.31 -17.50 -18.37
N GLY A 44 38.27 -16.77 -18.96
CA GLY A 44 39.09 -17.23 -20.07
C GLY A 44 39.92 -18.46 -19.72
N LYS A 45 40.65 -18.43 -18.60
CA LYS A 45 41.48 -19.57 -18.15
C LYS A 45 40.65 -20.79 -17.79
N LEU A 46 39.45 -20.60 -17.24
CA LEU A 46 38.51 -21.68 -16.92
C LEU A 46 37.63 -22.09 -18.12
N ARG A 47 37.82 -21.49 -19.30
CA ARG A 47 37.05 -21.76 -20.53
C ARG A 47 35.53 -21.58 -20.33
N ILE A 48 35.13 -20.61 -19.50
CA ILE A 48 33.73 -20.27 -19.26
C ILE A 48 33.20 -19.47 -20.46
N PRO A 49 32.03 -19.85 -21.04
CA PRO A 49 31.43 -19.09 -22.13
C PRO A 49 31.15 -17.63 -21.78
N ASP A 50 31.18 -16.74 -22.77
CA ASP A 50 30.88 -15.31 -22.57
C ASP A 50 29.41 -15.08 -22.18
N CYS A 51 29.21 -14.87 -20.88
CA CYS A 51 27.89 -14.69 -20.25
C CYS A 51 27.22 -13.36 -20.61
N LYS A 52 27.91 -12.44 -21.29
CA LYS A 52 27.30 -11.21 -21.82
C LYS A 52 26.53 -11.45 -23.13
N THR A 53 26.61 -12.65 -23.69
CA THR A 53 25.89 -13.03 -24.91
C THR A 53 24.83 -14.09 -24.63
N THR A 54 23.69 -14.02 -25.33
CA THR A 54 22.65 -15.06 -25.26
C THR A 54 23.21 -16.45 -25.62
N ARG A 55 24.16 -16.53 -26.56
CA ARG A 55 24.81 -17.78 -26.95
C ARG A 55 25.67 -18.35 -25.82
N GLY A 56 26.42 -17.50 -25.11
CA GLY A 56 27.23 -17.93 -23.97
C GLY A 56 26.37 -18.38 -22.80
N LEU A 57 25.31 -17.64 -22.45
CA LEU A 57 24.34 -18.07 -21.42
C LEU A 57 23.71 -19.43 -21.75
N LYS A 58 23.29 -19.65 -23.01
CA LYS A 58 22.79 -20.97 -23.46
C LYS A 58 23.83 -22.09 -23.29
N LYS A 59 25.11 -21.81 -23.57
CA LYS A 59 26.20 -22.79 -23.35
C LYS A 59 26.38 -23.05 -21.86
N CYS A 60 26.44 -22.01 -21.03
CA CYS A 60 26.52 -22.14 -19.57
C CYS A 60 25.36 -22.98 -19.02
N HIS A 61 24.13 -22.77 -19.50
CA HIS A 61 22.99 -23.59 -19.13
C HIS A 61 23.17 -25.07 -19.49
N GLY A 62 23.72 -25.36 -20.68
CA GLY A 62 23.96 -26.73 -21.14
C GLY A 62 25.10 -27.46 -20.41
N SER A 63 26.02 -26.72 -19.78
CA SER A 63 27.22 -27.25 -19.09
C SER A 63 27.38 -26.68 -17.67
N PHE A 64 26.27 -26.40 -16.99
CA PHE A 64 26.29 -25.65 -15.73
C PHE A 64 27.04 -26.38 -14.63
N GLU A 65 26.91 -27.70 -14.54
CA GLU A 65 27.59 -28.53 -13.54
C GLU A 65 29.11 -28.43 -13.70
N THR A 66 29.60 -28.43 -14.94
CA THR A 66 31.04 -28.31 -15.20
C THR A 66 31.55 -26.90 -14.92
N VAL A 67 30.80 -25.87 -15.33
CA VAL A 67 31.15 -24.47 -15.06
C VAL A 67 31.16 -24.18 -13.56
N SER A 68 30.14 -24.62 -12.82
CA SER A 68 30.03 -24.42 -11.38
C SER A 68 31.12 -25.18 -10.62
N ALA A 69 31.41 -26.44 -10.97
CA ALA A 69 32.49 -27.20 -10.35
C ALA A 69 33.87 -26.53 -10.55
N ALA A 70 34.14 -25.97 -11.74
CA ALA A 70 35.39 -25.27 -12.01
C ALA A 70 35.52 -23.98 -11.17
N LEU A 71 34.46 -23.18 -11.09
CA LEU A 71 34.41 -21.98 -10.26
C LEU A 71 34.55 -22.32 -8.76
N ASP A 72 33.88 -23.39 -8.32
CA ASP A 72 33.88 -23.86 -6.94
C ASP A 72 35.25 -24.34 -6.47
N ASN A 73 35.99 -25.04 -7.33
CA ASN A 73 37.33 -25.49 -7.02
C ASN A 73 38.28 -24.29 -6.76
N VAL A 74 38.32 -23.34 -7.70
CA VAL A 74 39.18 -22.15 -7.56
C VAL A 74 38.75 -21.30 -6.36
N TYR A 75 37.44 -21.21 -6.09
CA TYR A 75 36.94 -20.49 -4.91
C TYR A 75 37.43 -21.17 -3.62
N THR A 76 37.29 -22.49 -3.53
CA THR A 76 37.68 -23.25 -2.34
C THR A 76 39.18 -23.11 -2.07
N GLN A 77 40.01 -23.28 -3.12
CA GLN A 77 41.45 -23.05 -3.03
C GLN A 77 41.79 -21.62 -2.59
N SER A 78 41.06 -20.61 -3.09
CA SER A 78 41.26 -19.22 -2.65
C SER A 78 40.91 -18.99 -1.17
N ARG A 79 39.96 -19.75 -0.61
CA ARG A 79 39.57 -19.62 0.81
C ARG A 79 40.51 -20.37 1.75
N GLU A 80 41.12 -21.45 1.28
CA GLU A 80 42.09 -22.24 2.04
C GLU A 80 43.50 -21.63 2.00
N TYR A 81 43.74 -20.70 1.07
CA TYR A 81 45.01 -20.00 0.96
C TYR A 81 45.30 -19.15 2.20
N SER A 82 46.33 -19.54 2.94
CA SER A 82 46.80 -18.89 4.18
C SER A 82 48.17 -18.22 4.03
N GLY A 83 48.67 -18.07 2.79
CA GLY A 83 49.95 -17.43 2.50
C GLY A 83 49.91 -15.90 2.62
N SER A 84 51.02 -15.25 2.28
CA SER A 84 51.15 -13.78 2.39
C SER A 84 50.23 -12.98 1.45
N GLN A 85 49.66 -13.62 0.42
CA GLN A 85 48.82 -12.99 -0.60
C GLN A 85 47.30 -13.11 -0.30
N VAL A 86 46.86 -13.01 0.95
CA VAL A 86 45.43 -13.13 1.33
C VAL A 86 44.53 -12.16 0.55
N ALA A 87 44.98 -10.92 0.31
CA ALA A 87 44.23 -9.95 -0.48
C ALA A 87 44.04 -10.38 -1.95
N ALA A 88 45.04 -11.04 -2.55
CA ALA A 88 44.92 -11.59 -3.90
C ALA A 88 43.93 -12.77 -3.93
N ALA A 89 43.96 -13.61 -2.90
CA ALA A 89 43.02 -14.71 -2.76
C ALA A 89 41.57 -14.20 -2.62
N ASP A 90 41.34 -13.15 -1.83
CA ASP A 90 40.04 -12.49 -1.73
C ASP A 90 39.58 -11.85 -3.06
N ASN A 91 40.50 -11.22 -3.80
CA ASN A 91 40.20 -10.69 -5.15
C ASN A 91 39.80 -11.80 -6.13
N LEU A 92 40.48 -12.95 -6.07
CA LEU A 92 40.15 -14.11 -6.89
C LEU A 92 38.77 -14.69 -6.52
N ALA A 93 38.47 -14.80 -5.23
CA ALA A 93 37.15 -15.21 -4.74
C ALA A 93 36.03 -14.28 -5.25
N LEU A 94 36.27 -12.96 -5.23
CA LEU A 94 35.34 -11.97 -5.76
C LEU A 94 35.18 -12.05 -7.28
N ALA A 95 36.25 -12.31 -8.03
CA ALA A 95 36.18 -12.49 -9.48
C ALA A 95 35.27 -13.67 -9.83
N ILE A 96 35.38 -14.77 -9.08
CA ILE A 96 34.52 -15.95 -9.22
C ILE A 96 33.05 -15.61 -8.96
N LEU A 97 32.76 -14.91 -7.86
CA LEU A 97 31.39 -14.50 -7.56
C LEU A 97 30.85 -13.47 -8.59
N SER A 98 31.72 -12.66 -9.17
CA SER A 98 31.35 -11.75 -10.27
C SER A 98 30.96 -12.52 -11.53
N ILE A 99 31.67 -13.60 -11.86
CA ILE A 99 31.29 -14.51 -12.95
C ILE A 99 29.94 -15.17 -12.67
N TYR A 100 29.72 -15.66 -11.45
CA TYR A 100 28.41 -16.19 -11.06
C TYR A 100 27.30 -15.13 -11.18
N SER A 101 27.55 -13.88 -10.77
CA SER A 101 26.58 -12.80 -10.94
C SER A 101 26.27 -12.54 -12.42
N ASP A 102 27.26 -12.57 -13.30
CA ASP A 102 27.07 -12.41 -14.74
C ASP A 102 26.27 -13.57 -15.35
N ILE A 103 26.48 -14.80 -14.88
CA ILE A 103 25.67 -15.97 -15.25
C ILE A 103 24.22 -15.80 -14.74
N GLY A 104 24.06 -15.24 -13.55
CA GLY A 104 22.77 -15.01 -12.88
C GLY A 104 21.91 -13.88 -13.45
N GLU A 105 22.35 -13.18 -14.51
CA GLU A 105 21.46 -12.29 -15.27
C GLU A 105 20.33 -13.08 -15.95
N ASP A 106 20.59 -14.33 -16.34
CA ASP A 106 19.55 -15.25 -16.79
C ASP A 106 18.75 -15.81 -15.61
N THR A 107 17.42 -15.75 -15.70
CA THR A 107 16.53 -16.10 -14.58
C THR A 107 16.57 -17.58 -14.22
N ILE A 108 16.82 -18.47 -15.18
CA ILE A 108 16.90 -19.93 -14.94
C ILE A 108 18.24 -20.24 -14.28
N LEU A 109 19.33 -19.75 -14.86
CA LEU A 109 20.68 -19.95 -14.31
C LEU A 109 20.82 -19.36 -12.92
N ARG A 110 20.21 -18.21 -12.65
CA ARG A 110 20.17 -17.61 -11.30
C ARG A 110 19.57 -18.55 -10.27
N LYS A 111 18.43 -19.19 -10.58
CA LYS A 111 17.82 -20.17 -9.69
C LYS A 111 18.79 -21.32 -9.40
N ARG A 112 19.40 -21.87 -10.45
CA ARG A 112 20.39 -22.95 -10.32
C ARG A 112 21.60 -22.53 -9.48
N ILE A 113 22.14 -21.33 -9.68
CA ILE A 113 23.24 -20.81 -8.84
C ILE A 113 22.83 -20.80 -7.37
N VAL A 114 21.65 -20.29 -7.06
CA VAL A 114 21.19 -20.17 -5.67
C VAL A 114 20.83 -21.52 -5.05
N SER A 115 20.30 -22.46 -5.83
CA SER A 115 19.85 -23.76 -5.31
C SER A 115 20.90 -24.87 -5.34
N GLU A 116 21.80 -24.86 -6.33
CA GLU A 116 22.77 -25.93 -6.57
C GLU A 116 24.20 -25.58 -6.13
N THR A 117 24.47 -24.32 -5.79
CA THR A 117 25.81 -23.87 -5.37
C THR A 117 25.76 -23.19 -4.00
N ARG A 118 26.94 -22.96 -3.39
CA ARG A 118 27.08 -22.21 -2.12
C ARG A 118 27.31 -20.72 -2.35
N PHE A 119 26.84 -20.18 -3.48
CA PHE A 119 27.13 -18.81 -3.90
C PHE A 119 26.76 -17.75 -2.84
N LEU A 120 25.61 -17.90 -2.18
CA LEU A 120 25.14 -16.93 -1.18
C LEU A 120 25.96 -16.99 0.10
N GLU A 121 26.19 -18.18 0.65
CA GLU A 121 27.04 -18.39 1.83
C GLU A 121 28.44 -17.81 1.61
N ARG A 122 28.98 -18.05 0.41
CA ARG A 122 30.30 -17.55 -0.01
C ARG A 122 30.33 -16.03 -0.12
N SER A 123 29.31 -15.43 -0.74
CA SER A 123 29.18 -13.98 -0.83
C SER A 123 29.09 -13.33 0.55
N VAL A 124 28.34 -13.93 1.46
CA VAL A 124 28.19 -13.43 2.84
C VAL A 124 29.47 -13.61 3.64
N ALA A 125 30.21 -14.72 3.47
CA ALA A 125 31.50 -14.92 4.11
C ALA A 125 32.53 -13.83 3.73
N LEU A 126 32.49 -13.33 2.50
CA LEU A 126 33.37 -12.25 2.05
C LEU A 126 33.03 -10.88 2.64
N LEU A 127 31.85 -10.69 3.25
CA LEU A 127 31.53 -9.45 3.97
C LEU A 127 32.47 -9.23 5.17
N ALA A 128 32.97 -10.30 5.77
CA ALA A 128 33.93 -10.22 6.88
C ALA A 128 35.31 -9.71 6.44
N SER A 129 35.67 -9.81 5.15
CA SER A 129 36.96 -9.31 4.65
C SER A 129 36.89 -7.82 4.29
N PRO A 130 37.71 -6.95 4.89
CA PRO A 130 37.75 -5.53 4.55
C PRO A 130 38.01 -5.27 3.05
N TRP A 131 38.80 -6.12 2.39
CA TRP A 131 39.16 -5.98 0.98
C TRP A 131 38.03 -6.36 0.04
N ALA A 132 37.17 -7.29 0.47
CA ALA A 132 36.15 -7.89 -0.38
C ALA A 132 34.72 -7.38 -0.12
N ARG A 133 34.48 -6.85 1.08
CA ARG A 133 33.15 -6.50 1.60
C ARG A 133 32.31 -5.66 0.66
N GLU A 134 32.85 -4.56 0.13
CA GLU A 134 32.10 -3.65 -0.74
C GLU A 134 31.67 -4.33 -2.04
N ALA A 135 32.56 -5.14 -2.63
CA ALA A 135 32.22 -5.90 -3.83
C ALA A 135 31.21 -7.02 -3.53
N ALA A 136 31.35 -7.69 -2.38
CA ALA A 136 30.43 -8.73 -1.94
C ALA A 136 29.01 -8.17 -1.75
N VAL A 137 28.83 -7.04 -1.05
CA VAL A 137 27.51 -6.43 -0.90
C VAL A 137 26.95 -5.94 -2.23
N ARG A 138 27.80 -5.45 -3.14
CA ARG A 138 27.39 -5.03 -4.49
C ARG A 138 26.83 -6.21 -5.28
N LEU A 139 27.45 -7.38 -5.18
CA LEU A 139 26.95 -8.62 -5.80
C LEU A 139 25.60 -9.03 -5.21
N LEU A 140 25.46 -9.02 -3.88
CA LEU A 140 24.19 -9.29 -3.22
C LEU A 140 23.09 -8.29 -3.63
N SER A 141 23.44 -7.00 -3.76
CA SER A 141 22.51 -5.95 -4.19
C SER A 141 22.03 -6.17 -5.62
N ARG A 142 22.92 -6.54 -6.55
CA ARG A 142 22.54 -6.90 -7.94
C ARG A 142 21.54 -8.04 -7.98
N LEU A 143 21.78 -9.11 -7.22
CA LEU A 143 20.86 -10.25 -7.14
C LEU A 143 19.51 -9.84 -6.53
N SER A 144 19.54 -8.93 -5.56
CA SER A 144 18.33 -8.47 -4.88
C SER A 144 17.41 -7.66 -5.82
N HIS A 145 17.99 -6.91 -6.76
CA HIS A 145 17.24 -6.16 -7.77
C HIS A 145 16.53 -7.04 -8.81
N GLN A 146 16.88 -8.32 -8.93
CA GLN A 146 16.33 -9.19 -9.97
C GLN A 146 14.99 -9.87 -9.57
N HIS A 147 14.33 -9.38 -8.51
CA HIS A 147 12.96 -9.69 -8.07
C HIS A 147 12.54 -11.17 -8.17
N SER A 148 13.41 -12.09 -7.79
CA SER A 148 13.06 -13.51 -7.76
C SER A 148 12.46 -13.88 -6.41
N THR A 149 11.20 -14.32 -6.42
CA THR A 149 10.44 -14.79 -5.25
C THR A 149 11.07 -15.99 -4.55
N GLU A 150 11.97 -16.71 -5.21
CA GLU A 150 12.67 -17.88 -4.66
C GLU A 150 14.05 -17.50 -4.08
N VAL A 151 14.76 -16.56 -4.70
CA VAL A 151 16.11 -16.18 -4.30
C VAL A 151 16.11 -15.25 -3.08
N LEU A 152 15.24 -14.24 -3.08
CA LEU A 152 15.21 -13.22 -2.03
C LEU A 152 14.96 -13.79 -0.62
N PRO A 153 14.04 -14.76 -0.41
CA PRO A 153 13.90 -15.40 0.89
C PRO A 153 15.17 -16.14 1.36
N THR A 154 15.97 -16.66 0.43
CA THR A 154 17.24 -17.31 0.75
C THR A 154 18.29 -16.29 1.17
N VAL A 155 18.38 -15.15 0.47
CA VAL A 155 19.24 -14.01 0.85
C VAL A 155 18.86 -13.49 2.26
N ALA A 156 17.57 -13.41 2.57
CA ALA A 156 17.09 -12.91 3.85
C ALA A 156 17.54 -13.74 5.05
N ARG A 157 17.94 -15.02 4.86
CA ARG A 157 18.51 -15.85 5.93
C ARG A 157 19.81 -15.28 6.50
N PHE A 158 20.49 -14.43 5.73
CA PHE A 158 21.74 -13.77 6.11
C PHE A 158 21.54 -12.35 6.64
N THR A 159 20.30 -11.95 6.95
CA THR A 159 19.97 -10.61 7.48
C THR A 159 20.87 -10.22 8.65
N SER A 160 21.03 -11.08 9.65
CA SER A 160 21.89 -10.78 10.81
C SER A 160 23.34 -10.55 10.41
N SER A 161 23.91 -11.41 9.55
CA SER A 161 25.31 -11.27 9.10
C SER A 161 25.55 -10.00 8.29
N ILE A 162 24.55 -9.58 7.49
CA ILE A 162 24.61 -8.32 6.75
C ILE A 162 24.59 -7.14 7.73
N LEU A 163 23.71 -7.17 8.74
CA LEU A 163 23.63 -6.12 9.77
C LEU A 163 24.90 -6.06 10.62
N ASP A 164 25.40 -7.20 11.09
CA ASP A 164 26.64 -7.29 11.88
C ASP A 164 27.85 -6.70 11.13
N CYS A 165 27.86 -6.83 9.80
CA CYS A 165 28.88 -6.24 8.94
C CYS A 165 28.63 -4.76 8.63
N ALA A 166 27.37 -4.33 8.47
CA ALA A 166 27.04 -2.98 8.02
C ALA A 166 27.02 -1.94 9.13
N GLU A 167 26.53 -2.30 10.32
CA GLU A 167 26.37 -1.38 11.47
C GLU A 167 27.69 -0.72 11.93
N PRO A 168 28.85 -1.39 11.96
CA PRO A 168 30.12 -0.73 12.33
C PRO A 168 30.64 0.27 11.28
N HIS A 169 30.08 0.25 10.06
CA HIS A 169 30.61 0.96 8.90
C HIS A 169 29.62 1.97 8.32
N LEU A 170 28.73 2.55 9.15
CA LEU A 170 27.71 3.51 8.71
C LEU A 170 28.24 4.69 7.88
N THR A 171 29.52 5.08 8.07
CA THR A 171 30.16 6.17 7.32
C THR A 171 30.63 5.77 5.92
N GLU A 172 30.71 4.48 5.59
CA GLU A 172 31.10 3.96 4.27
C GLU A 172 29.86 3.89 3.35
N LEU A 173 29.35 5.06 2.95
CA LEU A 173 28.06 5.18 2.28
C LEU A 173 27.84 4.28 1.05
N PRO A 174 28.81 4.10 0.12
CA PRO A 174 28.60 3.20 -1.01
C PRO A 174 28.34 1.75 -0.59
N PHE A 175 28.96 1.30 0.51
CA PHE A 175 28.75 -0.05 1.07
C PHE A 175 27.39 -0.14 1.78
N VAL A 176 27.11 0.83 2.65
CA VAL A 176 25.89 0.86 3.47
C VAL A 176 24.62 1.02 2.64
N GLU A 177 24.64 1.85 1.58
CA GLU A 177 23.51 1.98 0.64
C GLU A 177 23.15 0.63 0.01
N LYS A 178 24.17 -0.16 -0.39
CA LYS A 178 23.95 -1.49 -0.96
C LYS A 178 23.43 -2.47 0.08
N ALA A 179 23.87 -2.37 1.34
CA ALA A 179 23.29 -3.15 2.42
C ALA A 179 21.80 -2.81 2.66
N VAL A 180 21.43 -1.53 2.68
CA VAL A 180 20.02 -1.09 2.77
C VAL A 180 19.20 -1.65 1.61
N CYS A 181 19.71 -1.56 0.39
CA CYS A 181 19.06 -2.14 -0.78
C CYS A 181 18.82 -3.65 -0.64
N VAL A 182 19.85 -4.42 -0.28
CA VAL A 182 19.73 -5.88 -0.08
C VAL A 182 18.70 -6.21 0.98
N LEU A 183 18.80 -5.57 2.15
CA LEU A 183 17.88 -5.80 3.25
C LEU A 183 16.44 -5.42 2.87
N SER A 184 16.25 -4.29 2.18
CA SER A 184 14.93 -3.83 1.75
C SER A 184 14.23 -4.87 0.90
N HIS A 185 14.87 -5.39 -0.15
CA HIS A 185 14.27 -6.38 -1.03
C HIS A 185 14.15 -7.77 -0.40
N ALA A 186 15.24 -8.25 0.22
CA ALA A 186 15.30 -9.61 0.75
C ALA A 186 14.36 -9.81 1.94
N VAL A 187 14.38 -8.91 2.92
CA VAL A 187 13.53 -9.00 4.12
C VAL A 187 12.06 -8.86 3.71
N THR A 188 11.71 -7.89 2.87
CA THR A 188 10.33 -7.76 2.35
C THR A 188 9.86 -9.05 1.70
N SER A 189 10.63 -9.61 0.78
CA SER A 189 10.23 -10.85 0.10
C SER A 189 10.09 -12.03 1.05
N ALA A 190 10.92 -12.11 2.10
CA ALA A 190 10.88 -13.22 3.05
C ALA A 190 9.69 -13.15 4.01
N ILE A 191 9.25 -11.95 4.38
CA ILE A 191 8.12 -11.78 5.29
C ILE A 191 6.77 -11.80 4.56
N HIS A 192 6.75 -11.45 3.26
CA HIS A 192 5.58 -11.61 2.39
C HIS A 192 5.43 -13.02 1.79
N ALA A 193 6.34 -13.94 2.11
CA ALA A 193 6.23 -15.33 1.69
C ALA A 193 5.00 -16.01 2.31
N ALA A 194 4.47 -17.06 1.66
CA ALA A 194 3.32 -17.82 2.18
C ALA A 194 3.55 -18.37 3.60
N THR A 195 4.81 -18.73 3.90
CA THR A 195 5.26 -19.11 5.24
C THR A 195 6.45 -18.22 5.63
N PRO A 196 6.20 -17.07 6.29
CA PRO A 196 7.25 -16.13 6.67
C PRO A 196 8.30 -16.78 7.58
N ASN A 197 9.59 -16.48 7.35
CA ASN A 197 10.66 -17.00 8.19
C ASN A 197 10.66 -16.28 9.56
N PRO A 198 10.44 -16.97 10.70
CA PRO A 198 10.31 -16.32 12.00
C PRO A 198 11.59 -15.62 12.45
N LYS A 199 12.78 -16.08 12.03
CA LYS A 199 14.05 -15.40 12.34
C LYS A 199 14.18 -14.07 11.63
N VAL A 200 13.68 -13.98 10.39
CA VAL A 200 13.67 -12.73 9.62
C VAL A 200 12.65 -11.76 10.20
N VAL A 201 11.46 -12.24 10.55
CA VAL A 201 10.44 -11.44 11.25
C VAL A 201 10.98 -10.91 12.59
N ALA A 202 11.66 -11.73 13.37
CA ALA A 202 12.28 -11.29 14.64
C ALA A 202 13.39 -10.25 14.45
N ALA A 203 14.03 -10.20 13.28
CA ALA A 203 15.07 -9.22 12.96
C ALA A 203 14.52 -7.86 12.50
N LEU A 204 13.22 -7.74 12.18
CA LEU A 204 12.60 -6.50 11.68
C LEU A 204 12.93 -5.25 12.51
N PRO A 205 12.83 -5.25 13.85
CA PRO A 205 13.16 -4.06 14.65
C PRO A 205 14.61 -3.60 14.46
N ARG A 206 15.56 -4.54 14.34
CA ARG A 206 16.98 -4.23 14.09
C ARG A 206 17.19 -3.68 12.67
N VAL A 207 16.53 -4.28 11.67
CA VAL A 207 16.56 -3.79 10.28
C VAL A 207 16.03 -2.36 10.19
N LEU A 208 14.89 -2.07 10.82
CA LEU A 208 14.31 -0.72 10.87
C LEU A 208 15.29 0.27 11.50
N LYS A 209 15.84 -0.06 12.68
CA LYS A 209 16.81 0.80 13.37
C LYS A 209 18.05 1.07 12.52
N PHE A 210 18.60 0.06 11.86
CA PHE A 210 19.73 0.21 10.95
C PHE A 210 19.39 1.16 9.80
N MET A 211 18.31 0.92 9.05
CA MET A 211 17.94 1.76 7.91
C MET A 211 17.64 3.21 8.31
N LEU A 212 16.96 3.43 9.44
CA LEU A 212 16.74 4.76 10.01
C LEU A 212 18.07 5.48 10.30
N SER A 213 19.03 4.77 10.89
CA SER A 213 20.36 5.30 11.18
C SER A 213 21.08 5.73 9.90
N VAL A 214 20.96 4.96 8.82
CA VAL A 214 21.53 5.30 7.50
C VAL A 214 20.85 6.53 6.89
N VAL A 215 19.52 6.64 6.99
CA VAL A 215 18.76 7.75 6.43
C VAL A 215 19.02 9.07 7.17
N LEU A 216 19.32 9.01 8.46
CA LEU A 216 19.69 10.19 9.25
C LEU A 216 21.06 10.78 8.88
N LEU A 217 21.96 10.00 8.29
CA LEU A 217 23.31 10.47 7.97
C LEU A 217 23.26 11.74 7.09
N PRO A 218 24.07 12.76 7.37
CA PRO A 218 24.12 13.98 6.56
C PRO A 218 24.37 13.72 5.08
N ALA A 219 25.19 12.70 4.78
CA ALA A 219 25.54 12.30 3.43
C ALA A 219 24.73 11.10 2.90
N SER A 220 23.60 10.77 3.54
CA SER A 220 22.67 9.74 3.05
C SER A 220 22.19 10.07 1.63
N THR A 221 22.07 9.04 0.80
CA THR A 221 21.69 9.18 -0.61
C THR A 221 20.19 9.04 -0.81
N SER A 222 19.68 9.57 -1.93
CA SER A 222 18.28 9.35 -2.32
C SER A 222 17.97 7.87 -2.52
N THR A 223 18.95 7.08 -2.95
CA THR A 223 18.81 5.63 -3.09
C THR A 223 18.50 4.96 -1.75
N SER A 224 19.25 5.27 -0.69
CA SER A 224 19.01 4.70 0.64
C SER A 224 17.63 5.08 1.17
N PHE A 225 17.27 6.36 0.97
CA PHE A 225 15.97 6.90 1.35
C PHE A 225 14.81 6.22 0.60
N ASP A 226 14.90 6.10 -0.72
CA ASP A 226 13.87 5.48 -1.57
C ASP A 226 13.65 4.01 -1.18
N HIS A 227 14.73 3.24 -0.98
CA HIS A 227 14.62 1.84 -0.55
C HIS A 227 14.00 1.74 0.85
N PHE A 228 14.36 2.62 1.78
CA PHE A 228 13.77 2.58 3.11
C PHE A 228 12.28 2.97 3.11
N ILE A 229 11.87 3.97 2.33
CA ILE A 229 10.45 4.32 2.18
C ILE A 229 9.66 3.17 1.54
N ALA A 230 10.22 2.55 0.49
CA ALA A 230 9.61 1.38 -0.13
C ALA A 230 9.48 0.23 0.87
N PHE A 231 10.51 -0.02 1.68
CA PHE A 231 10.49 -0.99 2.76
C PHE A 231 9.38 -0.69 3.77
N CYS A 232 9.25 0.55 4.24
CA CYS A 232 8.19 0.91 5.18
C CYS A 232 6.80 0.68 4.57
N HIS A 233 6.58 1.17 3.36
CA HIS A 233 5.31 1.05 2.65
C HIS A 233 4.91 -0.42 2.43
N GLN A 234 5.86 -1.29 2.07
CA GLN A 234 5.56 -2.70 1.80
C GLN A 234 5.34 -3.51 3.09
N ASN A 235 6.01 -3.18 4.20
CA ASN A 235 6.04 -4.05 5.38
C ASN A 235 5.18 -3.57 6.56
N ALA A 236 4.95 -2.26 6.69
CA ALA A 236 4.12 -1.72 7.77
C ALA A 236 2.66 -2.26 7.79
N PRO A 237 1.99 -2.55 6.65
CA PRO A 237 0.64 -3.13 6.66
C PRO A 237 0.56 -4.53 7.31
N GLN A 238 1.59 -5.35 7.13
CA GLN A 238 1.61 -6.73 7.63
C GLN A 238 2.23 -6.82 9.03
N TYR A 239 3.23 -5.99 9.31
CA TYR A 239 3.99 -6.02 10.55
C TYR A 239 4.03 -4.65 11.24
N PRO A 240 2.90 -4.09 11.67
CA PRO A 240 2.88 -2.76 12.30
C PRO A 240 3.55 -2.73 13.67
N ALA A 241 3.54 -3.83 14.44
CA ALA A 241 4.09 -3.86 15.79
C ALA A 241 5.57 -3.43 15.86
N PRO A 242 6.49 -3.93 15.00
CA PRO A 242 7.86 -3.41 14.90
C PRO A 242 7.98 -1.92 14.59
N PHE A 243 7.04 -1.33 13.84
CA PHE A 243 7.06 0.11 13.52
C PHE A 243 6.60 0.93 14.72
N PHE A 244 5.53 0.50 15.42
CA PHE A 244 5.04 1.20 16.61
C PHE A 244 5.94 1.03 17.84
N SER A 245 6.69 -0.08 17.93
CA SER A 245 7.67 -0.28 19.01
C SER A 245 8.93 0.57 18.85
N ASN A 246 9.13 1.16 17.66
CA ASN A 246 10.22 2.08 17.38
C ASN A 246 9.68 3.46 16.97
N PRO A 247 9.51 4.41 17.92
CA PRO A 247 8.92 5.72 17.66
C PRO A 247 9.55 6.48 16.49
N ASP A 248 10.86 6.32 16.28
CA ASP A 248 11.61 6.92 15.16
C ASP A 248 11.07 6.51 13.79
N SER A 249 10.52 5.29 13.67
CA SER A 249 9.90 4.81 12.43
C SER A 249 8.63 5.60 12.11
N ILE A 250 7.81 5.87 13.14
CA ILE A 250 6.58 6.65 12.99
C ILE A 250 6.92 8.12 12.75
N ASP A 251 7.88 8.67 13.50
CA ASP A 251 8.35 10.04 13.29
C ASP A 251 8.90 10.25 11.88
N PHE A 252 9.69 9.30 11.39
CA PHE A 252 10.16 9.33 10.01
C PHE A 252 9.01 9.38 8.99
N LEU A 253 8.01 8.50 9.12
CA LEU A 253 6.86 8.47 8.21
C LEU A 253 6.01 9.74 8.29
N VAL A 254 5.81 10.28 9.51
CA VAL A 254 5.07 11.54 9.73
C VAL A 254 5.83 12.71 9.10
N ALA A 255 7.14 12.82 9.33
CA ALA A 255 7.94 13.90 8.77
C ALA A 255 7.99 13.81 7.22
N CYS A 256 7.99 12.60 6.66
CA CYS A 256 7.93 12.39 5.20
C CYS A 256 6.67 12.97 4.55
N ALA A 257 5.59 13.23 5.30
CA ALA A 257 4.43 13.96 4.80
C ALA A 257 4.75 15.41 4.38
N ARG A 258 5.89 15.97 4.82
CA ARG A 258 6.41 17.27 4.41
C ARG A 258 7.53 17.21 3.36
N SER A 259 7.88 16.02 2.87
CA SER A 259 8.86 15.87 1.78
C SER A 259 8.47 16.73 0.58
N PRO A 260 9.40 17.36 -0.15
CA PRO A 260 9.09 18.03 -1.41
C PRO A 260 8.67 17.04 -2.51
N ASP A 261 9.12 15.78 -2.42
CA ASP A 261 8.76 14.72 -3.36
C ASP A 261 7.38 14.13 -3.04
N ILE A 262 6.44 14.22 -4.00
CA ILE A 262 5.07 13.71 -3.83
C ILE A 262 5.03 12.19 -3.69
N GLY A 263 5.94 11.46 -4.35
CA GLY A 263 6.01 9.99 -4.23
C GLY A 263 6.29 9.56 -2.80
N THR A 264 7.28 10.21 -2.17
CA THR A 264 7.61 10.04 -0.75
C THR A 264 6.41 10.33 0.15
N ARG A 265 5.69 11.44 -0.08
CA ARG A 265 4.47 11.77 0.70
C ARG A 265 3.40 10.70 0.58
N ILE A 266 3.16 10.19 -0.64
CA ILE A 266 2.17 9.13 -0.87
C ILE A 266 2.58 7.83 -0.17
N CYS A 267 3.80 7.36 -0.39
CA CYS A 267 4.29 6.11 0.18
C CYS A 267 4.31 6.15 1.71
N SER A 268 4.75 7.27 2.30
CA SER A 268 4.81 7.43 3.76
C SER A 268 3.43 7.49 4.40
N GLN A 269 2.50 8.29 3.86
CA GLN A 269 1.13 8.32 4.36
C GLN A 269 0.46 6.95 4.23
N ARG A 270 0.65 6.28 3.10
CA ARG A 270 0.06 4.95 2.90
C ARG A 270 0.62 3.93 3.87
N ALA A 271 1.94 3.94 4.11
CA ALA A 271 2.58 3.10 5.12
C ALA A 271 1.97 3.34 6.51
N LEU A 272 1.78 4.61 6.88
CA LEU A 272 1.21 4.99 8.18
C LEU A 272 -0.27 4.58 8.32
N ILE A 273 -1.09 4.83 7.28
CA ILE A 273 -2.50 4.44 7.23
C ILE A 273 -2.66 2.93 7.38
N ASP A 274 -1.86 2.16 6.65
CA ASP A 274 -1.95 0.71 6.71
C ASP A 274 -1.38 0.14 8.01
N ALA A 275 -0.33 0.73 8.57
CA ALA A 275 0.16 0.36 9.90
C ALA A 275 -0.95 0.52 10.97
N CYS A 276 -1.70 1.62 10.87
CA CYS A 276 -2.81 1.91 11.78
C CYS A 276 -4.04 1.01 11.57
N ALA A 277 -4.14 0.28 10.46
CA ALA A 277 -5.28 -0.59 10.18
C ALA A 277 -5.44 -1.69 11.23
N GLN A 278 -4.35 -2.37 11.60
CA GLN A 278 -4.40 -3.44 12.60
C GLN A 278 -4.72 -2.89 14.00
N LEU A 279 -4.33 -1.64 14.30
CA LEU A 279 -4.72 -0.98 15.55
C LEU A 279 -6.23 -0.74 15.57
N ALA A 280 -6.83 -0.32 14.46
CA ALA A 280 -8.26 -0.11 14.34
C ALA A 280 -9.04 -1.41 14.59
N ASP A 281 -8.57 -2.54 14.03
CA ASP A 281 -9.22 -3.86 14.20
C ASP A 281 -9.18 -4.36 15.65
N SER A 282 -8.18 -3.93 16.43
CA SER A 282 -8.02 -4.31 17.85
C SER A 282 -8.87 -3.48 18.81
N GLN A 283 -9.37 -2.32 18.39
CA GLN A 283 -10.15 -1.45 19.26
C GLN A 283 -11.58 -2.00 19.42
N LYS A 284 -11.95 -2.25 20.68
CA LYS A 284 -13.35 -2.49 21.02
C LYS A 284 -14.15 -1.25 20.64
N ILE A 285 -15.27 -1.46 19.95
CA ILE A 285 -16.26 -0.41 19.75
C ILE A 285 -16.66 0.07 21.14
N GLU A 286 -16.31 1.32 21.46
CA GLU A 286 -16.71 1.93 22.73
C GLU A 286 -18.24 1.89 22.82
N PRO A 287 -18.81 1.52 23.97
CA PRO A 287 -20.25 1.55 24.14
C PRO A 287 -20.72 2.98 23.85
N PRO A 288 -21.82 3.14 23.10
CA PRO A 288 -22.34 4.46 22.78
C PRO A 288 -22.55 5.27 24.08
N LEU A 289 -22.10 6.54 24.12
CA LEU A 289 -22.28 7.41 25.29
C LEU A 289 -23.74 7.42 25.76
N GLU A 290 -24.01 7.63 27.05
CA GLU A 290 -25.39 7.78 27.51
C GLU A 290 -26.08 8.98 26.83
N PHE A 291 -27.38 8.86 26.56
CA PHE A 291 -28.16 9.89 25.85
C PHE A 291 -28.01 11.29 26.47
N ALA A 292 -27.97 11.38 27.80
CA ALA A 292 -27.80 12.65 28.51
C ALA A 292 -26.41 13.29 28.28
N ALA A 293 -25.35 12.49 28.17
CA ALA A 293 -24.01 12.99 27.84
C ALA A 293 -23.97 13.53 26.40
N ARG A 294 -24.67 12.84 25.47
CA ARG A 294 -24.77 13.26 24.06
C ARG A 294 -25.53 14.57 23.90
N ALA A 295 -26.66 14.74 24.60
CA ALA A 295 -27.44 15.97 24.55
C ALA A 295 -26.61 17.18 24.97
N ARG A 296 -25.81 17.05 26.05
CA ARG A 296 -24.91 18.12 26.53
C ARG A 296 -23.79 18.44 25.54
N ILE A 297 -23.22 17.43 24.89
CA ILE A 297 -22.22 17.63 23.84
C ILE A 297 -22.86 18.33 22.65
N PHE A 298 -24.04 17.88 22.20
CA PHE A 298 -24.74 18.51 21.09
C PHE A 298 -25.12 19.97 21.36
N GLU A 299 -25.62 20.29 22.56
CA GLU A 299 -25.94 21.68 22.97
C GLU A 299 -24.73 22.60 22.92
N ARG A 300 -23.56 22.13 23.37
CA ARG A 300 -22.31 22.92 23.30
C ARG A 300 -21.91 23.24 21.86
N LEU A 301 -22.30 22.38 20.92
CA LEU A 301 -21.78 22.36 19.55
C LEU A 301 -22.80 22.80 18.52
N HIS A 302 -24.02 23.03 18.97
CA HIS A 302 -25.12 23.64 18.22
C HIS A 302 -24.73 24.94 17.46
N PRO A 303 -23.84 25.82 17.98
CA PRO A 303 -23.41 27.00 17.22
C PRO A 303 -22.65 26.66 15.92
N TYR A 304 -22.06 25.46 15.84
CA TYR A 304 -21.30 24.97 14.69
C TYR A 304 -22.12 24.03 13.78
N SER A 305 -23.25 23.51 14.26
CA SER A 305 -24.11 22.64 13.46
C SER A 305 -24.86 23.45 12.40
N ARG A 306 -24.42 23.38 11.14
CA ARG A 306 -25.19 23.85 10.00
C ARG A 306 -26.25 22.79 9.67
N GLY A 307 -27.53 23.21 9.66
CA GLY A 307 -28.67 22.35 9.38
C GLY A 307 -29.18 21.58 10.60
N ALA A 308 -30.02 22.22 11.42
CA ALA A 308 -30.68 21.55 12.56
C ALA A 308 -31.56 20.35 12.13
N GLU A 309 -32.01 20.34 10.87
CA GLU A 309 -32.85 19.29 10.27
C GLU A 309 -32.10 18.06 9.73
N SER A 310 -30.75 18.02 9.78
CA SER A 310 -29.95 16.91 9.21
C SER A 310 -29.23 16.04 10.25
N SER A 311 -29.39 16.32 11.55
CA SER A 311 -28.66 15.71 12.66
C SER A 311 -29.21 14.35 13.13
N PHE A 312 -28.59 13.78 14.17
CA PHE A 312 -29.00 12.62 14.98
C PHE A 312 -30.52 12.51 15.22
N SER A 313 -31.21 13.65 15.38
CA SER A 313 -32.66 13.70 15.51
C SER A 313 -33.38 13.13 14.27
N THR A 314 -32.86 13.44 13.09
CA THR A 314 -33.31 12.95 11.79
C THR A 314 -33.00 11.48 11.61
N PHE A 315 -31.83 11.01 12.08
CA PHE A 315 -31.55 9.57 12.16
C PHE A 315 -32.61 8.86 13.03
N LEU A 316 -32.82 9.31 14.27
CA LEU A 316 -33.75 8.68 15.20
C LEU A 316 -35.20 8.71 14.70
N GLN A 317 -35.65 9.84 14.14
CA GLN A 317 -36.99 9.98 13.58
C GLN A 317 -37.20 8.99 12.42
N ARG A 318 -36.17 8.78 11.60
CA ARG A 318 -36.26 7.91 10.42
C ARG A 318 -36.07 6.44 10.77
N THR A 319 -35.28 6.11 11.79
CA THR A 319 -35.29 4.77 12.42
C THR A 319 -36.68 4.43 12.95
N LYS A 320 -37.30 5.35 13.72
CA LYS A 320 -38.68 5.18 14.21
C LYS A 320 -39.68 5.00 13.07
N LYS A 321 -39.51 5.74 11.96
CA LYS A 321 -40.34 5.58 10.76
C LYS A 321 -40.16 4.19 10.13
N LEU A 322 -38.92 3.70 10.02
CA LEU A 322 -38.64 2.37 9.50
C LEU A 322 -39.23 1.28 10.40
N GLU A 323 -39.06 1.39 11.71
CA GLU A 323 -39.65 0.49 12.71
C GLU A 323 -41.18 0.48 12.61
N ALA A 324 -41.80 1.66 12.47
CA ALA A 324 -43.24 1.79 12.28
C ALA A 324 -43.71 1.07 11.00
N LEU A 325 -43.02 1.23 9.88
CA LEU A 325 -43.34 0.55 8.62
C LEU A 325 -43.20 -0.97 8.72
N VAL A 326 -42.13 -1.44 9.36
CA VAL A 326 -41.91 -2.88 9.59
C VAL A 326 -42.99 -3.45 10.51
N ASN A 327 -43.38 -2.73 11.57
CA ASN A 327 -44.45 -3.15 12.47
C ASN A 327 -45.81 -3.14 11.78
N GLU A 328 -46.12 -2.11 11.00
CA GLU A 328 -47.36 -2.03 10.22
C GLU A 328 -47.49 -3.25 9.29
N TRP A 329 -46.43 -3.59 8.56
CA TRP A 329 -46.42 -4.75 7.68
C TRP A 329 -46.61 -6.08 8.42
N LYS A 330 -46.04 -6.22 9.62
CA LYS A 330 -46.21 -7.42 10.45
C LYS A 330 -47.62 -7.57 11.00
N THR A 331 -48.25 -6.47 11.41
CA THR A 331 -49.55 -6.50 12.10
C THR A 331 -50.74 -6.37 11.17
N ASN A 332 -50.56 -5.80 9.98
CA ASN A 332 -51.65 -5.53 9.03
C ASN A 332 -51.56 -6.44 7.79
N LEU A 333 -52.36 -7.52 7.79
CA LEU A 333 -52.48 -8.43 6.65
C LEU A 333 -52.95 -7.75 5.35
N ASN A 334 -53.58 -6.58 5.45
CA ASN A 334 -54.07 -5.79 4.31
C ASN A 334 -53.13 -4.61 3.97
N CYS A 335 -51.88 -4.62 4.42
CA CYS A 335 -50.91 -3.59 4.09
C CYS A 335 -50.71 -3.50 2.57
N SER A 336 -50.78 -2.29 2.01
CA SER A 336 -50.49 -2.07 0.58
C SER A 336 -48.98 -2.20 0.33
N HIS A 337 -48.55 -3.35 -0.16
CA HIS A 337 -47.14 -3.60 -0.51
C HIS A 337 -46.58 -2.60 -1.53
N LEU A 338 -47.43 -2.03 -2.41
CA LEU A 338 -47.03 -0.99 -3.35
C LEU A 338 -46.67 0.32 -2.62
N LYS A 339 -47.53 0.77 -1.70
CA LYS A 339 -47.28 1.97 -0.89
C LYS A 339 -46.03 1.79 -0.03
N LEU A 340 -45.95 0.65 0.66
CA LEU A 340 -44.80 0.28 1.49
C LEU A 340 -43.50 0.25 0.67
N GLY A 341 -43.53 -0.34 -0.54
CA GLY A 341 -42.36 -0.38 -1.42
C GLY A 341 -41.86 1.00 -1.86
N LYS A 342 -42.77 1.92 -2.18
CA LYS A 342 -42.42 3.32 -2.49
C LYS A 342 -41.78 4.01 -1.28
N GLU A 343 -42.35 3.82 -0.09
CA GLU A 343 -41.80 4.41 1.13
C GLU A 343 -40.44 3.83 1.50
N LEU A 344 -40.26 2.51 1.37
CA LEU A 344 -38.98 1.83 1.61
C LEU A 344 -37.89 2.29 0.62
N ALA A 345 -38.21 2.40 -0.67
CA ALA A 345 -37.27 2.92 -1.65
C ALA A 345 -36.87 4.37 -1.32
N GLY A 346 -37.83 5.20 -0.91
CA GLY A 346 -37.54 6.55 -0.41
C GLY A 346 -36.61 6.53 0.81
N LEU A 347 -36.83 5.64 1.77
CA LEU A 347 -35.95 5.49 2.93
C LEU A 347 -34.54 5.01 2.56
N ILE A 348 -34.40 4.07 1.63
CA ILE A 348 -33.09 3.59 1.12
C ILE A 348 -32.29 4.76 0.54
N LEU A 349 -32.92 5.58 -0.30
CA LEU A 349 -32.27 6.73 -0.92
C LEU A 349 -31.84 7.80 0.09
N HIS A 350 -32.43 7.85 1.28
CA HIS A 350 -32.03 8.84 2.28
C HIS A 350 -31.21 8.26 3.45
N TYR A 351 -31.25 6.94 3.75
CA TYR A 351 -30.66 6.33 4.96
C TYR A 351 -30.32 4.85 4.83
N GLU A 352 -29.55 4.47 3.82
CA GLU A 352 -29.14 3.06 3.66
C GLU A 352 -28.45 2.49 4.92
N THR A 353 -27.67 3.30 5.64
CA THR A 353 -26.95 2.85 6.85
C THR A 353 -27.86 2.53 8.02
N THR A 354 -29.02 3.19 8.12
CA THR A 354 -30.03 2.87 9.15
C THR A 354 -30.66 1.52 8.86
N ILE A 355 -30.95 1.24 7.59
CA ILE A 355 -31.47 -0.06 7.16
C ILE A 355 -30.47 -1.17 7.50
N ARG A 356 -29.17 -0.96 7.24
CA ARG A 356 -28.14 -1.93 7.64
C ARG A 356 -28.07 -2.14 9.15
N ALA A 357 -28.18 -1.09 9.95
CA ALA A 357 -28.16 -1.19 11.41
C ALA A 357 -29.36 -1.99 11.96
N CYS A 358 -30.53 -1.89 11.31
CA CYS A 358 -31.72 -2.69 11.65
C CYS A 358 -31.62 -4.16 11.20
N ILE A 359 -30.74 -4.46 10.24
CA ILE A 359 -30.51 -5.81 9.68
C ILE A 359 -29.16 -6.32 10.22
N GLN A 360 -29.08 -6.53 11.53
CA GLN A 360 -27.93 -7.25 12.09
C GLN A 360 -27.96 -8.71 11.58
N PRO A 361 -26.87 -9.23 10.99
CA PRO A 361 -26.81 -10.61 10.52
C PRO A 361 -27.17 -11.61 11.63
N GLY A 362 -28.07 -12.55 11.34
CA GLY A 362 -28.49 -13.58 12.30
C GLY A 362 -29.65 -13.19 13.23
N ALA A 363 -30.08 -11.93 13.24
CA ALA A 363 -31.33 -11.56 13.91
C ALA A 363 -32.53 -12.05 13.09
N ALA A 364 -33.56 -12.60 13.75
CA ALA A 364 -34.82 -12.98 13.09
C ALA A 364 -35.45 -11.82 12.28
N GLY A 365 -35.17 -10.57 12.67
CA GLY A 365 -35.59 -9.37 11.93
C GLY A 365 -34.96 -9.21 10.54
N ALA A 366 -33.77 -9.76 10.29
CA ALA A 366 -33.07 -9.61 9.02
C ALA A 366 -33.75 -10.38 7.89
N GLN A 367 -34.06 -11.66 8.11
CA GLN A 367 -34.77 -12.49 7.12
C GLN A 367 -36.15 -11.92 6.80
N GLU A 368 -36.82 -11.42 7.83
CA GLU A 368 -38.15 -10.86 7.70
C GLU A 368 -38.14 -9.54 6.92
N PHE A 369 -37.11 -8.71 7.12
CA PHE A 369 -36.89 -7.52 6.29
C PHE A 369 -36.57 -7.86 4.82
N LEU A 370 -35.75 -8.89 4.57
CA LEU A 370 -35.48 -9.36 3.21
C LEU A 370 -36.74 -9.88 2.51
N ARG A 371 -37.60 -10.60 3.25
CA ARG A 371 -38.91 -11.04 2.76
C ARG A 371 -39.80 -9.85 2.40
N MET A 372 -39.85 -8.83 3.26
CA MET A 372 -40.57 -7.59 2.98
C MET A 372 -40.07 -6.90 1.71
N LEU A 373 -38.75 -6.78 1.53
CA LEU A 373 -38.16 -6.20 0.31
C LEU A 373 -38.58 -6.96 -0.95
N ARG A 374 -38.58 -8.30 -0.94
CA ARG A 374 -39.01 -9.13 -2.09
C ARG A 374 -40.47 -8.88 -2.45
N VAL A 375 -41.36 -8.87 -1.45
CA VAL A 375 -42.80 -8.68 -1.67
C VAL A 375 -43.09 -7.27 -2.19
N CYS A 376 -42.43 -6.26 -1.61
CA CYS A 376 -42.53 -4.88 -2.06
C CYS A 376 -41.97 -4.68 -3.48
N GLU A 377 -40.81 -5.27 -3.78
CA GLU A 377 -40.20 -5.26 -5.12
C GLU A 377 -41.18 -5.80 -6.17
N ALA A 378 -41.78 -6.97 -5.92
CA ALA A 378 -42.74 -7.58 -6.83
C ALA A 378 -44.01 -6.74 -6.99
N ALA A 379 -44.56 -6.20 -5.89
CA ALA A 379 -45.75 -5.36 -5.93
C ALA A 379 -45.52 -4.05 -6.71
N VAL A 380 -44.38 -3.40 -6.50
CA VAL A 380 -44.00 -2.18 -7.25
C VAL A 380 -43.81 -2.50 -8.74
N ARG A 381 -43.18 -3.63 -9.07
CA ARG A 381 -42.91 -4.04 -10.45
C ARG A 381 -44.19 -4.41 -11.21
N ASN A 382 -45.13 -5.09 -10.56
CA ASN A 382 -46.43 -5.43 -11.16
C ASN A 382 -47.33 -4.21 -11.37
N ALA A 383 -47.13 -3.15 -10.57
CA ALA A 383 -47.85 -1.90 -10.70
C ALA A 383 -47.16 -0.88 -11.62
N ALA A 384 -45.99 -1.22 -12.18
CA ALA A 384 -45.27 -0.33 -13.07
C ALA A 384 -46.11 -0.09 -14.34
N ASP A 385 -46.49 1.17 -14.55
CA ASP A 385 -47.09 1.65 -15.79
C ASP A 385 -45.98 2.07 -16.77
N GLU A 386 -46.34 2.66 -17.91
CA GLU A 386 -45.37 3.21 -18.87
C GLU A 386 -44.46 4.30 -18.27
N THR A 387 -44.75 4.79 -17.05
CA THR A 387 -43.86 5.73 -16.38
C THR A 387 -42.72 4.98 -15.70
N ASN A 388 -41.51 5.08 -16.27
CA ASN A 388 -40.25 4.45 -15.78
C ASN A 388 -39.93 4.67 -14.28
N LYS A 389 -40.67 5.52 -13.55
CA LYS A 389 -40.45 5.81 -12.12
C LYS A 389 -40.67 4.60 -11.21
N LEU A 390 -41.67 3.77 -11.49
CA LEU A 390 -41.94 2.57 -10.69
C LEU A 390 -40.90 1.47 -10.95
N GLU A 391 -40.37 1.40 -12.17
CA GLU A 391 -39.25 0.51 -12.47
C GLU A 391 -38.00 0.87 -11.67
N VAL A 392 -37.62 2.15 -11.62
CA VAL A 392 -36.48 2.62 -10.80
C VAL A 392 -36.68 2.28 -9.33
N THR A 393 -37.90 2.48 -8.82
CA THR A 393 -38.26 2.14 -7.43
C THR A 393 -38.09 0.65 -7.16
N ALA A 394 -38.57 -0.21 -8.05
CA ALA A 394 -38.40 -1.65 -7.93
C ALA A 394 -36.93 -2.07 -8.04
N ASP A 395 -36.12 -1.41 -8.87
CA ASP A 395 -34.70 -1.69 -9.01
C ASP A 395 -33.91 -1.27 -7.76
N ILE A 396 -34.27 -0.15 -7.10
CA ILE A 396 -33.69 0.26 -5.80
C ILE A 396 -33.93 -0.82 -4.74
N LEU A 397 -35.19 -1.30 -4.61
CA LEU A 397 -35.55 -2.34 -3.64
C LEU A 397 -34.79 -3.65 -3.91
N ARG A 398 -34.71 -4.04 -5.20
CA ARG A 398 -33.97 -5.24 -5.62
C ARG A 398 -32.49 -5.12 -5.27
N LEU A 399 -31.85 -4.01 -5.62
CA LEU A 399 -30.43 -3.79 -5.36
C LEU A 399 -30.15 -3.78 -3.85
N GLN A 400 -30.98 -3.11 -3.05
CA GLN A 400 -30.85 -3.14 -1.58
C GLN A 400 -30.92 -4.58 -1.06
N ARG A 401 -31.88 -5.38 -1.54
CA ARG A 401 -32.01 -6.78 -1.17
C ARG A 401 -30.74 -7.57 -1.53
N LEU A 402 -30.24 -7.44 -2.75
CA LEU A 402 -29.03 -8.14 -3.20
C LEU A 402 -27.79 -7.75 -2.37
N THR A 403 -27.65 -6.46 -2.03
CA THR A 403 -26.55 -5.99 -1.16
C THR A 403 -26.63 -6.55 0.25
N SER A 404 -27.85 -6.85 0.72
CA SER A 404 -28.11 -7.37 2.06
C SER A 404 -28.02 -8.91 2.11
N GLU A 405 -28.32 -9.60 1.02
CA GLU A 405 -28.19 -11.07 0.89
C GLU A 405 -26.74 -11.52 0.69
N GLY A 406 -25.93 -10.76 -0.07
CA GLY A 406 -24.51 -11.06 -0.30
C GLY A 406 -24.21 -12.20 -1.29
N ASP A 407 -25.22 -12.95 -1.74
CA ASP A 407 -25.04 -14.12 -2.61
C ASP A 407 -24.74 -13.77 -4.09
N VAL A 408 -25.13 -12.57 -4.54
CA VAL A 408 -25.06 -12.17 -5.96
C VAL A 408 -24.48 -10.75 -6.07
N CYS A 409 -23.54 -10.52 -7.01
CA CYS A 409 -22.96 -9.19 -7.23
C CYS A 409 -24.04 -8.18 -7.65
N PRO A 410 -24.36 -7.16 -6.84
CA PRO A 410 -25.39 -6.17 -7.17
C PRO A 410 -25.01 -5.29 -8.38
N CYS A 411 -23.72 -5.22 -8.74
CA CYS A 411 -23.27 -4.38 -9.84
C CYS A 411 -23.79 -4.83 -11.22
N VAL A 412 -23.99 -6.13 -11.45
CA VAL A 412 -24.53 -6.63 -12.73
C VAL A 412 -25.92 -6.04 -12.96
N TYR A 413 -26.76 -6.08 -11.94
CA TYR A 413 -28.11 -5.51 -11.98
C TYR A 413 -28.09 -3.98 -12.04
N ALA A 414 -27.18 -3.33 -11.32
CA ALA A 414 -27.05 -1.87 -11.37
C ALA A 414 -26.62 -1.38 -12.77
N GLN A 415 -25.76 -2.12 -13.48
CA GLN A 415 -25.41 -1.82 -14.87
C GLN A 415 -26.61 -1.95 -15.81
N GLU A 416 -27.44 -2.98 -15.65
CA GLU A 416 -28.67 -3.12 -16.43
C GLU A 416 -29.67 -2.01 -16.14
N ALA A 417 -29.85 -1.67 -14.86
CA ALA A 417 -30.72 -0.58 -14.43
C ALA A 417 -30.25 0.78 -14.98
N LEU A 418 -28.94 1.03 -15.04
CA LEU A 418 -28.35 2.23 -15.64
C LEU A 418 -28.58 2.34 -17.15
N LYS A 419 -28.64 1.22 -17.88
CA LYS A 419 -28.96 1.26 -19.32
C LYS A 419 -30.37 1.80 -19.55
N ARG A 420 -31.31 1.48 -18.65
CA ARG A 420 -32.69 1.99 -18.69
C ARG A 420 -32.81 3.40 -18.12
N ASN A 421 -32.05 3.70 -17.05
CA ASN A 421 -32.17 4.94 -16.28
C ASN A 421 -30.77 5.49 -15.92
N PRO A 422 -30.07 6.15 -16.85
CA PRO A 422 -28.68 6.58 -16.66
C PRO A 422 -28.52 7.74 -15.65
N SER A 423 -29.60 8.47 -15.37
CA SER A 423 -29.64 9.61 -14.44
C SER A 423 -29.97 9.22 -12.99
N ALA A 424 -30.06 7.93 -12.65
CA ALA A 424 -30.35 7.49 -11.29
C ALA A 424 -29.08 7.43 -10.43
N PRO A 425 -28.88 8.33 -9.44
CA PRO A 425 -27.64 8.40 -8.66
C PRO A 425 -27.37 7.12 -7.84
N PHE A 426 -28.42 6.46 -7.36
CA PHE A 426 -28.30 5.24 -6.56
C PHE A 426 -27.60 4.10 -7.31
N PHE A 427 -27.82 3.97 -8.62
CA PHE A 427 -27.18 2.90 -9.39
C PHE A 427 -25.68 3.14 -9.56
N HIS A 428 -25.28 4.39 -9.79
CA HIS A 428 -23.87 4.79 -9.78
C HIS A 428 -23.22 4.57 -8.40
N TYR A 429 -23.95 4.86 -7.32
CA TYR A 429 -23.52 4.56 -5.96
C TYR A 429 -23.25 3.07 -5.75
N ILE A 430 -24.17 2.19 -6.16
CA ILE A 430 -23.96 0.73 -6.08
C ILE A 430 -22.73 0.29 -6.86
N LEU A 431 -22.51 0.83 -8.07
CA LEU A 431 -21.33 0.50 -8.88
C LEU A 431 -20.02 0.98 -8.25
N ALA A 432 -20.00 2.18 -7.68
CA ALA A 432 -18.83 2.70 -6.98
C ALA A 432 -18.53 1.91 -5.69
N ASN A 433 -19.57 1.56 -4.91
CA ASN A 433 -19.39 0.97 -3.59
C ASN A 433 -19.03 -0.53 -3.62
N PHE A 434 -19.60 -1.33 -4.54
CA PHE A 434 -19.52 -2.79 -4.50
C PHE A 434 -18.55 -3.43 -5.48
N ALA A 435 -17.86 -2.65 -6.33
CA ALA A 435 -16.81 -3.07 -7.26
C ALA A 435 -16.91 -4.55 -7.73
N CYS A 436 -17.55 -4.80 -8.88
CA CYS A 436 -17.66 -6.17 -9.41
C CYS A 436 -16.29 -6.65 -9.94
N GLY A 437 -15.46 -7.23 -9.06
CA GLY A 437 -14.13 -7.78 -9.37
C GLY A 437 -12.98 -7.18 -8.54
N ARG A 438 -11.73 -7.55 -8.85
CA ARG A 438 -10.50 -7.00 -8.24
C ARG A 438 -10.13 -5.60 -8.75
N ASP A 439 -11.08 -4.92 -9.39
CA ASP A 439 -10.84 -3.66 -10.05
C ASP A 439 -11.07 -2.52 -9.06
N GLU A 440 -10.14 -2.40 -8.10
CA GLU A 440 -9.85 -1.09 -7.55
C GLU A 440 -9.35 -0.27 -8.75
N SER A 441 -10.18 0.45 -9.47
CA SER A 441 -9.73 1.15 -10.66
C SER A 441 -10.26 2.57 -10.69
N ILE A 442 -9.69 3.38 -11.58
CA ILE A 442 -10.18 4.73 -11.87
C ILE A 442 -11.67 4.71 -12.24
N THR A 443 -12.19 3.58 -12.72
CA THR A 443 -13.60 3.34 -13.02
C THR A 443 -14.52 3.59 -11.81
N LEU A 444 -14.12 3.23 -10.60
CA LEU A 444 -14.94 3.48 -9.39
C LEU A 444 -15.08 4.98 -9.11
N VAL A 445 -13.99 5.74 -9.32
CA VAL A 445 -13.99 7.21 -9.23
C VAL A 445 -14.91 7.81 -10.31
N VAL A 446 -14.89 7.24 -11.52
CA VAL A 446 -15.75 7.67 -12.63
C VAL A 446 -17.22 7.42 -12.32
N TYR A 447 -17.61 6.26 -11.80
CA TYR A 447 -18.99 5.99 -11.41
C TYR A 447 -19.47 6.95 -10.33
N ALA A 448 -18.68 7.15 -9.27
CA ALA A 448 -19.06 8.09 -8.20
C ALA A 448 -19.25 9.52 -8.73
N ASN A 449 -18.35 10.00 -9.59
CA ASN A 449 -18.49 11.31 -10.23
C ASN A 449 -19.69 11.42 -11.18
N LYS A 450 -19.99 10.37 -11.95
CA LYS A 450 -21.22 10.35 -12.79
C LYS A 450 -22.48 10.37 -11.94
N GLY A 451 -22.48 9.69 -10.80
CA GLY A 451 -23.54 9.77 -9.81
C GLY A 451 -23.77 11.21 -9.35
N LEU A 452 -22.69 11.95 -9.04
CA LEU A 452 -22.77 13.37 -8.62
C LEU A 452 -23.31 14.32 -9.70
N GLN A 453 -23.28 13.93 -10.98
CA GLN A 453 -23.86 14.69 -12.09
C GLN A 453 -25.37 14.44 -12.26
N CYS A 454 -25.93 13.44 -11.58
CA CYS A 454 -27.35 13.16 -11.60
C CYS A 454 -28.10 14.17 -10.72
N VAL A 455 -28.89 15.05 -11.32
CA VAL A 455 -29.71 16.03 -10.57
C VAL A 455 -31.03 15.43 -10.09
N ASP A 456 -31.68 14.62 -10.93
CA ASP A 456 -32.97 14.03 -10.62
C ASP A 456 -32.82 12.87 -9.62
N GLY A 457 -33.56 12.94 -8.51
CA GLY A 457 -33.53 11.91 -7.47
C GLY A 457 -32.27 11.92 -6.59
N MET A 458 -31.43 12.97 -6.70
CA MET A 458 -30.34 13.20 -5.76
C MET A 458 -30.88 13.65 -4.40
N THR A 459 -30.64 12.84 -3.38
CA THR A 459 -30.88 13.19 -1.99
C THR A 459 -29.58 13.70 -1.35
N ASP A 460 -29.67 14.43 -0.24
CA ASP A 460 -28.47 14.86 0.51
C ASP A 460 -27.59 13.67 0.91
N TYR A 461 -28.21 12.58 1.35
CA TYR A 461 -27.50 11.36 1.71
C TYR A 461 -26.76 10.75 0.52
N MET A 462 -27.43 10.61 -0.64
CA MET A 462 -26.77 10.09 -1.85
C MET A 462 -25.61 10.96 -2.29
N GLN A 463 -25.79 12.29 -2.25
CA GLN A 463 -24.72 13.23 -2.57
C GLN A 463 -23.53 13.03 -1.63
N GLN A 464 -23.77 12.95 -0.33
CA GLN A 464 -22.73 12.75 0.69
C GLN A 464 -22.01 11.40 0.50
N GLN A 465 -22.74 10.32 0.23
CA GLN A 465 -22.13 9.01 -0.05
C GLN A 465 -21.26 9.02 -1.30
N LEU A 466 -21.75 9.61 -2.40
CA LEU A 466 -21.00 9.68 -3.65
C LEU A 466 -19.76 10.58 -3.53
N LEU A 467 -19.85 11.71 -2.82
CA LEU A 467 -18.70 12.55 -2.48
C LEU A 467 -17.65 11.75 -1.70
N TYR A 468 -18.09 11.02 -0.66
CA TYR A 468 -17.21 10.16 0.13
C TYR A 468 -16.51 9.09 -0.72
N LEU A 469 -17.26 8.37 -1.56
CA LEU A 469 -16.71 7.33 -2.43
C LEU A 469 -15.71 7.93 -3.42
N THR A 470 -16.01 9.07 -4.04
CA THR A 470 -15.05 9.74 -4.94
C THR A 470 -13.73 10.02 -4.22
N VAL A 471 -13.77 10.63 -3.04
CA VAL A 471 -12.57 10.97 -2.27
C VAL A 471 -11.78 9.72 -1.87
N SER A 472 -12.47 8.73 -1.30
CA SER A 472 -11.87 7.48 -0.83
C SER A 472 -11.23 6.68 -1.97
N HIS A 473 -11.93 6.51 -3.09
CA HIS A 473 -11.41 5.79 -4.24
C HIS A 473 -10.25 6.55 -4.91
N SER A 474 -10.31 7.88 -5.02
CA SER A 474 -9.21 8.67 -5.55
C SER A 474 -7.93 8.47 -4.73
N LEU A 475 -8.02 8.48 -3.40
CA LEU A 475 -6.86 8.22 -2.52
C LEU A 475 -6.29 6.80 -2.70
N ARG A 476 -7.14 5.79 -2.86
CA ARG A 476 -6.69 4.41 -3.14
C ARG A 476 -6.01 4.28 -4.50
N VAL A 477 -6.54 4.94 -5.54
CA VAL A 477 -5.93 4.96 -6.88
C VAL A 477 -4.58 5.68 -6.84
N VAL A 478 -4.51 6.86 -6.20
CA VAL A 478 -3.26 7.62 -6.03
C VAL A 478 -2.20 6.80 -5.30
N SER A 479 -2.60 6.12 -4.22
CA SER A 479 -1.69 5.24 -3.46
C SER A 479 -1.09 4.15 -4.34
N ARG A 480 -1.91 3.47 -5.15
CA ARG A 480 -1.43 2.39 -6.04
C ARG A 480 -0.63 2.88 -7.23
N MET A 481 -0.99 4.03 -7.79
CA MET A 481 -0.17 4.67 -8.84
C MET A 481 1.25 4.91 -8.34
N ALA A 482 1.44 5.26 -7.06
CA ALA A 482 2.76 5.43 -6.47
C ALA A 482 3.56 4.14 -6.26
N GLN A 483 2.91 2.98 -6.11
CA GLN A 483 3.56 1.68 -5.79
C GLN A 483 4.43 1.10 -6.92
N GLY A 484 4.43 1.71 -8.10
CA GLY A 484 5.19 1.24 -9.25
C GLY A 484 5.62 2.35 -10.18
N LEU A 485 5.87 3.55 -9.64
CA LEU A 485 6.45 4.66 -10.38
C LEU A 485 7.97 4.47 -10.46
N PRO A 486 8.54 4.15 -11.63
CA PRO A 486 9.93 4.50 -11.86
C PRO A 486 10.05 6.01 -11.72
N SER A 487 11.18 6.51 -11.22
CA SER A 487 11.42 7.94 -10.98
C SER A 487 11.32 8.85 -12.22
N SER A 488 10.98 8.31 -13.40
CA SER A 488 10.98 8.97 -14.70
C SER A 488 9.61 9.16 -15.36
N GLU A 489 8.48 8.72 -14.79
CA GLU A 489 7.16 8.80 -15.46
C GLU A 489 6.35 10.07 -15.10
N ASN A 490 6.59 11.15 -15.84
CA ASN A 490 5.87 12.43 -15.71
C ASN A 490 4.35 12.36 -15.95
N LEU A 491 3.86 11.40 -16.76
CA LEU A 491 2.43 11.30 -17.10
C LEU A 491 1.57 10.89 -15.90
N ARG A 492 2.03 9.89 -15.14
CA ARG A 492 1.32 9.44 -13.92
C ARG A 492 1.25 10.51 -12.84
N LEU A 493 2.27 11.38 -12.75
CA LEU A 493 2.24 12.50 -11.81
C LEU A 493 1.11 13.49 -12.11
N LYS A 494 0.80 13.75 -13.39
CA LYS A 494 -0.34 14.60 -13.79
C LYS A 494 -1.67 13.99 -13.40
N GLU A 495 -1.82 12.67 -13.56
CA GLU A 495 -3.03 11.95 -13.15
C GLU A 495 -3.22 11.99 -11.62
N ILE A 496 -2.14 11.81 -10.86
CA ILE A 496 -2.14 11.96 -9.40
C ILE A 496 -2.57 13.38 -8.99
N ASP A 497 -2.04 14.43 -9.63
CA ASP A 497 -2.44 15.81 -9.34
C ASP A 497 -3.93 16.03 -9.65
N ALA A 498 -4.41 15.60 -10.81
CA ALA A 498 -5.82 15.74 -11.19
C ALA A 498 -6.77 15.02 -10.22
N LEU A 499 -6.42 13.78 -9.83
CA LEU A 499 -7.19 12.99 -8.87
C LEU A 499 -7.21 13.63 -7.49
N THR A 500 -6.05 14.07 -6.98
CA THR A 500 -5.98 14.71 -5.64
C THR A 500 -6.68 16.07 -5.63
N LYS A 501 -6.66 16.83 -6.72
CA LYS A 501 -7.40 18.11 -6.85
C LYS A 501 -8.90 17.88 -6.77
N THR A 502 -9.39 16.92 -7.54
CA THR A 502 -10.80 16.54 -7.58
C THR A 502 -11.26 16.00 -6.22
N ALA A 503 -10.45 15.14 -5.60
CA ALA A 503 -10.73 14.61 -4.27
C ALA A 503 -10.76 15.72 -3.21
N LEU A 504 -9.83 16.68 -3.23
CA LEU A 504 -9.84 17.80 -2.29
C LEU A 504 -11.09 18.67 -2.46
N ALA A 505 -11.48 18.97 -3.70
CA ALA A 505 -12.69 19.73 -3.98
C ALA A 505 -13.95 19.01 -3.45
N ASN A 506 -14.07 17.70 -3.69
CA ASN A 506 -15.20 16.91 -3.21
C ASN A 506 -15.20 16.76 -1.69
N ALA A 507 -14.03 16.62 -1.05
CA ALA A 507 -13.92 16.62 0.40
C ALA A 507 -14.42 17.95 0.99
N ARG A 508 -14.03 19.09 0.40
CA ARG A 508 -14.51 20.42 0.82
C ARG A 508 -16.04 20.55 0.67
N ILE A 509 -16.61 20.05 -0.42
CA ILE A 509 -18.07 20.04 -0.61
C ILE A 509 -18.71 19.20 0.49
N PHE A 510 -18.22 17.99 0.75
CA PHE A 510 -18.74 17.12 1.80
C PHE A 510 -18.72 17.80 3.17
N LEU A 511 -17.57 18.34 3.59
CA LEU A 511 -17.40 19.00 4.89
C LEU A 511 -18.32 20.21 5.06
N ARG A 512 -18.76 20.82 3.95
CA ARG A 512 -19.69 21.96 3.95
C ARG A 512 -21.16 21.55 4.02
N VAL A 513 -21.55 20.45 3.36
CA VAL A 513 -22.96 20.06 3.21
C VAL A 513 -23.40 18.97 4.17
N ALA A 514 -22.47 18.13 4.66
CA ALA A 514 -22.79 17.08 5.60
C ALA A 514 -22.90 17.64 7.03
N PRO A 515 -23.83 17.13 7.85
CA PRO A 515 -23.92 17.51 9.26
C PRO A 515 -22.69 17.00 10.02
N LEU A 516 -22.28 17.72 11.07
CA LEU A 516 -21.05 17.41 11.83
C LEU A 516 -21.09 16.03 12.52
N ASP A 517 -22.29 15.53 12.82
CA ASP A 517 -22.53 14.21 13.40
C ASP A 517 -22.71 13.11 12.34
N HIS A 518 -22.55 13.42 11.06
CA HIS A 518 -22.56 12.42 10.00
C HIS A 518 -21.48 11.37 10.27
N GLN A 519 -21.84 10.09 10.20
CA GLN A 519 -20.93 8.97 10.50
C GLN A 519 -19.61 8.96 9.70
N LEU A 520 -19.61 9.51 8.49
CA LEU A 520 -18.42 9.61 7.63
C LEU A 520 -17.60 10.89 7.84
N MET A 521 -18.05 11.83 8.68
CA MET A 521 -17.39 13.11 8.92
C MET A 521 -15.93 12.96 9.42
N PRO A 522 -15.61 12.04 10.36
CA PRO A 522 -14.23 11.84 10.81
C PRO A 522 -13.33 11.37 9.67
N SER A 523 -13.76 10.34 8.93
CA SER A 523 -13.02 9.81 7.79
C SER A 523 -12.82 10.88 6.71
N MET A 524 -13.84 11.69 6.41
CA MET A 524 -13.71 12.76 5.43
C MET A 524 -12.74 13.86 5.88
N THR A 525 -12.75 14.21 7.17
CA THR A 525 -11.81 15.19 7.73
C THR A 525 -10.37 14.67 7.65
N ALA A 526 -10.17 13.39 7.98
CA ALA A 526 -8.89 12.72 7.82
C ALA A 526 -8.45 12.69 6.35
N PHE A 527 -9.33 12.28 5.42
CA PHE A 527 -9.04 12.28 3.98
C PHE A 527 -8.69 13.65 3.44
N GLY A 528 -9.46 14.69 3.78
CA GLY A 528 -9.17 16.06 3.36
C GLY A 528 -7.80 16.52 3.82
N THR A 529 -7.42 16.17 5.05
CA THR A 529 -6.08 16.45 5.60
C THR A 529 -5.00 15.67 4.89
N HIS A 530 -5.18 14.35 4.70
CA HIS A 530 -4.23 13.50 3.97
C HIS A 530 -3.98 14.06 2.56
N ILE A 531 -5.05 14.39 1.81
CA ILE A 531 -4.94 14.98 0.47
C ILE A 531 -4.22 16.33 0.51
N HIS A 532 -4.51 17.17 1.50
CA HIS A 532 -3.80 18.45 1.64
C HIS A 532 -2.31 18.23 1.95
N LEU A 533 -1.95 17.23 2.76
CA LEU A 533 -0.56 16.89 3.05
C LEU A 533 0.12 16.36 1.78
N LEU A 534 -0.58 15.53 1.00
CA LEU A 534 -0.08 15.03 -0.29
C LEU A 534 0.21 16.16 -1.29
N ARG A 535 -0.63 17.19 -1.34
CA ARG A 535 -0.45 18.32 -2.28
C ARG A 535 0.56 19.35 -1.75
N ASN A 536 0.37 19.75 -0.50
CA ASN A 536 0.97 20.96 0.07
C ASN A 536 1.82 20.71 1.33
N GLY A 537 2.11 19.45 1.69
CA GLY A 537 2.79 19.14 2.94
C GLY A 537 4.12 19.88 3.13
N HIS A 538 4.89 20.06 2.05
CA HIS A 538 6.14 20.83 2.05
C HIS A 538 5.96 22.34 2.32
N MET A 539 4.76 22.89 2.11
CA MET A 539 4.38 24.28 2.37
C MET A 539 3.60 24.46 3.68
N TRP A 540 3.23 23.37 4.34
CA TRP A 540 2.31 23.42 5.46
C TRP A 540 2.99 24.05 6.69
N LYS A 541 2.37 25.09 7.25
CA LYS A 541 2.75 25.74 8.52
C LYS A 541 2.08 25.07 9.73
N ASP A 542 2.77 25.05 10.87
CA ASP A 542 2.29 24.36 12.08
C ASP A 542 0.96 24.93 12.61
N GLU A 543 0.72 26.23 12.49
CA GLU A 543 -0.54 26.88 12.91
C GLU A 543 -1.77 26.32 12.17
N THR A 544 -1.67 26.18 10.85
CA THR A 544 -2.74 25.57 10.03
C THR A 544 -2.98 24.12 10.42
N PHE A 545 -1.92 23.41 10.73
CA PHE A 545 -1.99 22.02 11.16
C PHE A 545 -2.69 21.88 12.52
N GLN A 546 -2.36 22.74 13.48
CA GLN A 546 -3.01 22.78 14.80
C GLN A 546 -4.51 23.13 14.70
N SER A 547 -4.88 24.09 13.83
CA SER A 547 -6.29 24.43 13.62
C SER A 547 -7.10 23.23 13.10
N ASN A 548 -6.59 22.55 12.08
CA ASN A 548 -7.22 21.34 11.55
C ASN A 548 -7.28 20.21 12.60
N GLY A 549 -6.24 20.08 13.44
CA GLY A 549 -6.23 19.14 14.56
C GLY A 549 -7.33 19.39 15.59
N LYS A 550 -7.57 20.66 15.95
CA LYS A 550 -8.67 21.05 16.84
C LYS A 550 -10.02 20.71 16.22
N PHE A 551 -10.24 21.07 14.95
CA PHE A 551 -11.47 20.73 14.22
C PHE A 551 -11.70 19.21 14.15
N PHE A 552 -10.65 18.43 13.93
CA PHE A 552 -10.78 16.98 13.87
C PHE A 552 -11.09 16.34 15.22
N ALA A 553 -10.39 16.76 16.28
CA ALA A 553 -10.71 16.33 17.65
C ALA A 553 -12.17 16.63 17.98
N HIS A 554 -12.65 17.79 17.51
CA HIS A 554 -14.01 18.23 17.66
C HIS A 554 -15.04 17.31 16.95
N VAL A 555 -14.82 17.04 15.66
CA VAL A 555 -15.63 16.10 14.86
C VAL A 555 -15.65 14.71 15.49
N ARG A 556 -14.53 14.24 16.05
CA ARG A 556 -14.46 12.93 16.74
C ARG A 556 -15.29 12.90 18.01
N GLU A 557 -15.27 13.96 18.80
CA GLU A 557 -16.09 14.05 20.01
C GLU A 557 -17.60 14.00 19.67
N ILE A 558 -18.02 14.72 18.62
CA ILE A 558 -19.39 14.68 18.12
C ILE A 558 -19.75 13.27 17.64
N THR A 559 -18.92 12.67 16.79
CA THR A 559 -19.24 11.37 16.18
C THR A 559 -19.19 10.21 17.15
N ARG A 560 -18.43 10.30 18.25
CA ARG A 560 -18.51 9.35 19.39
C ARG A 560 -19.89 9.37 20.07
N CYS A 561 -20.65 10.45 19.93
CA CYS A 561 -22.04 10.53 20.40
C CYS A 561 -23.03 9.83 19.45
N SER A 562 -22.60 9.39 18.27
CA SER A 562 -23.47 8.68 17.32
C SER A 562 -24.03 7.39 17.93
N PRO A 563 -25.33 7.07 17.72
CA PRO A 563 -25.95 5.88 18.28
C PRO A 563 -25.45 4.60 17.61
N LEU A 564 -24.90 4.74 16.41
CA LEU A 564 -24.35 3.64 15.63
C LEU A 564 -22.96 3.21 16.12
N GLY A 565 -22.29 4.01 16.97
CA GLY A 565 -20.93 3.72 17.44
C GLY A 565 -19.98 3.52 16.26
N VAL A 566 -19.57 4.61 15.61
CA VAL A 566 -18.69 4.49 14.43
C VAL A 566 -17.25 4.29 14.92
N PRO A 567 -16.63 3.11 14.70
CA PRO A 567 -15.24 2.94 15.04
C PRO A 567 -14.40 3.91 14.18
N PRO A 568 -13.36 4.53 14.76
CA PRO A 568 -12.43 5.33 13.98
C PRO A 568 -11.84 4.50 12.84
N SER A 569 -11.84 5.07 11.62
CA SER A 569 -11.18 4.42 10.49
C SER A 569 -9.66 4.43 10.67
N LYS A 570 -8.96 3.54 9.97
CA LYS A 570 -7.49 3.53 9.94
C LYS A 570 -6.90 4.88 9.52
N ASP A 571 -7.59 5.61 8.64
CA ASP A 571 -7.21 6.95 8.20
C ASP A 571 -7.31 7.98 9.34
N CYS A 572 -8.30 7.84 10.23
CA CYS A 572 -8.42 8.64 11.44
C CYS A 572 -7.26 8.39 12.40
N HIS A 573 -6.90 7.12 12.63
CA HIS A 573 -5.77 6.77 13.49
C HIS A 573 -4.43 7.26 12.93
N ALA A 574 -4.22 7.14 11.63
CA ALA A 574 -3.03 7.70 11.00
C ALA A 574 -3.00 9.22 11.16
N PHE A 575 -4.13 9.89 11.02
CA PHE A 575 -4.20 11.32 11.24
C PHE A 575 -3.92 11.72 12.70
N ASP A 576 -4.44 10.99 13.69
CA ASP A 576 -4.09 11.18 15.11
C ASP A 576 -2.58 11.10 15.31
N LYS A 577 -1.92 10.10 14.69
CA LYS A 577 -0.47 9.93 14.80
C LYS A 577 0.33 11.05 14.15
N ILE A 578 -0.15 11.56 13.02
CA ILE A 578 0.44 12.76 12.41
C ILE A 578 0.26 13.95 13.37
N LEU A 579 -0.93 14.18 13.92
CA LEU A 579 -1.20 15.28 14.85
C LEU A 579 -0.32 15.24 16.09
N GLU A 580 -0.23 14.07 16.72
CA GLU A 580 0.56 13.83 17.94
C GLU A 580 2.05 14.08 17.72
N ARG A 581 2.58 13.70 16.54
CA ARG A 581 4.02 13.57 16.34
C ARG A 581 4.64 14.57 15.37
N MET A 582 3.85 15.31 14.59
CA MET A 582 4.37 16.16 13.49
C MET A 582 5.47 17.12 13.93
N SER A 583 5.29 17.81 15.07
CA SER A 583 6.28 18.79 15.55
C SER A 583 7.63 18.12 15.84
N SER A 584 7.65 17.11 16.73
CA SER A 584 8.88 16.41 17.11
C SER A 584 9.51 15.65 15.94
N ALA A 585 8.66 15.05 15.10
CA ALA A 585 9.08 14.35 13.90
C ALA A 585 9.82 15.29 12.96
N TRP A 586 9.29 16.49 12.72
CA TRP A 586 9.91 17.45 11.84
C TRP A 586 11.20 18.04 12.40
N ASP A 587 11.25 18.33 13.69
CA ASP A 587 12.47 18.84 14.34
C ASP A 587 13.64 17.84 14.19
N THR A 588 13.34 16.55 14.30
CA THR A 588 14.34 15.48 14.21
C THR A 588 14.69 15.12 12.76
N TRP A 589 13.68 14.93 11.90
CA TRP A 589 13.84 14.35 10.57
C TRP A 589 13.82 15.37 9.43
N GLY A 590 13.37 16.59 9.69
CA GLY A 590 13.27 17.67 8.71
C GLY A 590 14.56 17.92 7.93
N PRO A 591 15.75 17.96 8.58
CA PRO A 591 17.02 18.08 7.87
C PRO A 591 17.28 16.92 6.89
N ALA A 592 16.94 15.69 7.24
CA ALA A 592 17.15 14.51 6.37
C ALA A 592 16.20 14.51 5.16
N ILE A 593 14.96 14.91 5.38
CA ILE A 593 13.92 14.99 4.33
C ILE A 593 14.21 16.16 3.38
N SER A 594 14.66 17.30 3.90
CA SER A 594 14.95 18.49 3.09
C SER A 594 16.14 18.31 2.16
N ARG A 595 17.04 17.35 2.44
CA ARG A 595 18.17 16.97 1.57
C ARG A 595 17.75 16.15 0.36
N GLN A 596 16.55 15.57 0.37
CA GLN A 596 16.11 14.72 -0.74
C GLN A 596 15.94 15.56 -2.02
N PRO A 597 16.36 15.03 -3.18
CA PRO A 597 16.23 15.75 -4.42
C PRO A 597 14.76 16.06 -4.67
N LYS A 598 14.47 17.33 -4.94
CA LYS A 598 13.13 17.72 -5.38
C LYS A 598 12.86 17.08 -6.72
N ARG A 599 12.00 16.06 -6.74
CA ARG A 599 11.32 15.63 -7.97
C ARG A 599 10.18 16.62 -8.19
N ASP A 600 10.56 17.86 -8.51
CA ASP A 600 9.63 18.98 -8.55
C ASP A 600 8.66 18.84 -9.71
N TYR A 601 7.38 19.02 -9.37
CA TYR A 601 6.32 19.37 -10.30
C TYR A 601 6.58 20.79 -10.80
N LYS A 602 7.23 20.96 -11.96
CA LYS A 602 7.18 22.24 -12.68
C LYS A 602 5.80 22.40 -13.33
N ALA A 603 4.76 22.60 -12.52
CA ALA A 603 3.47 23.11 -12.98
C ALA A 603 2.69 23.76 -11.83
N ALA A 604 2.56 25.07 -11.85
CA ALA A 604 1.43 25.82 -11.29
C ALA A 604 0.97 25.48 -9.84
N ALA A 605 1.78 25.79 -8.83
CA ALA A 605 1.22 26.14 -7.53
C ALA A 605 0.68 27.59 -7.61
N SER A 606 -0.61 27.77 -7.93
CA SER A 606 -1.28 29.04 -7.64
C SER A 606 -1.55 29.10 -6.14
N ASN A 607 -1.07 30.14 -5.46
CA ASN A 607 -1.17 30.34 -4.00
C ASN A 607 -2.62 30.34 -3.42
N SER A 608 -3.67 30.22 -4.24
CA SER A 608 -5.07 30.37 -3.81
C SER A 608 -5.66 29.19 -3.03
N ASP A 609 -5.00 28.04 -2.96
CA ASP A 609 -5.58 26.81 -2.36
C ASP A 609 -5.27 26.60 -0.85
N VAL A 610 -4.35 27.37 -0.28
CA VAL A 610 -3.87 27.19 1.12
C VAL A 610 -4.82 27.79 2.15
N ASP A 611 -5.53 28.87 1.82
CA ASP A 611 -6.29 29.65 2.80
C ASP A 611 -7.71 29.12 3.08
N THR A 612 -8.24 28.21 2.27
CA THR A 612 -9.68 27.85 2.31
C THR A 612 -10.06 26.72 3.28
N LEU A 613 -9.11 25.94 3.78
CA LEU A 613 -9.40 24.97 4.85
C LEU A 613 -9.58 25.69 6.19
N HIS A 614 -8.80 26.76 6.41
CA HIS A 614 -8.97 27.66 7.55
C HIS A 614 -10.37 28.27 7.59
N SER A 615 -10.92 28.70 6.43
CA SER A 615 -12.28 29.27 6.37
C SER A 615 -13.43 28.30 6.67
N LEU A 616 -13.16 26.99 6.74
CA LEU A 616 -14.14 25.99 7.20
C LEU A 616 -14.02 25.72 8.70
N THR A 617 -12.88 26.09 9.32
CA THR A 617 -12.59 25.93 10.75
C THR A 617 -12.84 27.20 11.56
N SER A 618 -12.78 28.38 10.92
CA SER A 618 -13.28 29.67 11.43
C SER A 618 -14.77 29.81 11.19
#